data_AF-A0A358UWU9-F1
#
_entry.id   AF-A0A358UWU9-F1
#
_cell.length_a   1.000
_cell.length_b   1.000
_cell.length_c   1.000
_cell.angle_alpha   90.00
_cell.angle_beta   90.00
_cell.angle_gamma   90.00
#
_symmetry.space_group_name_H-M   'P 1'
#
loop_
_entity.id
_entity.type
_entity.pdbx_description
1 polymer ?
#
loop_
_entity_poly.entity_id
_entity_poly.type
_entity_poly.pdbx_seq_one_letter_code
_entity_poly.pdbx_strand_id
1 'polypeptide(L)'
;WENLFKKIPGTATLFDTAQREKTTLLSQIAEVYFAVTGGAFQYFYPDDPILGKLNQPLLCFEENLKLNTKIDKLKKVNSLEDFMKLIDKREAWQRAYDLFKRNWSDVVKKMETAVPIGRANDATIYLFVSDKLPLIPMVGGIALAEKVKKNADGEGMIFMINTEITSQGKLGTHFSLRATSDKIHVGKICQASAARLNEVFNNPTEISGGGHPRAGECRTRNAGVPHGIALYHGISLLRELLELEAKRSSWTDSDKKRAVELGIAS
;
A
#
# COMPACT_ATOMS: atom_id res chain seq x y z
N TRP A 1 -29.00 13.23 -4.95
CA TRP A 1 -27.59 12.92 -4.64
C TRP A 1 -27.31 12.71 -3.15
N GLU A 2 -28.20 13.12 -2.24
CA GLU A 2 -28.02 12.92 -0.78
C GLU A 2 -27.69 11.48 -0.38
N ASN A 3 -28.27 10.50 -1.09
CA ASN A 3 -28.05 9.08 -0.81
C ASN A 3 -26.59 8.63 -1.00
N LEU A 4 -25.79 9.31 -1.82
CA LEU A 4 -24.39 8.96 -2.04
C LEU A 4 -23.52 9.19 -0.80
N PHE A 5 -23.83 10.24 -0.02
CA PHE A 5 -23.04 10.67 1.13
C PHE A 5 -23.59 10.15 2.47
N LYS A 6 -24.77 9.54 2.45
CA LYS A 6 -25.38 8.98 3.66
C LYS A 6 -24.47 7.89 4.21
N LYS A 7 -24.08 8.03 5.48
CA LYS A 7 -23.35 7.00 6.22
C LYS A 7 -24.28 5.82 6.46
N ILE A 8 -23.85 4.65 6.02
CA ILE A 8 -24.55 3.37 6.22
C ILE A 8 -23.67 2.42 7.03
N PRO A 9 -24.23 1.59 7.93
CA PRO A 9 -23.52 0.45 8.48
C PRO A 9 -23.08 -0.48 7.35
N GLY A 10 -21.85 -0.97 7.38
CA GLY A 10 -21.35 -1.88 6.36
C GLY A 10 -19.84 -2.06 6.39
N THR A 11 -19.34 -2.90 5.49
CA THR A 11 -17.91 -3.15 5.35
C THR A 11 -17.20 -1.91 4.85
N ALA A 12 -16.25 -1.40 5.65
CA ALA A 12 -15.36 -0.31 5.29
C ALA A 12 -14.67 -0.58 3.93
N THR A 13 -14.56 0.47 3.12
CA THR A 13 -13.80 0.46 1.88
C THR A 13 -12.32 0.78 2.12
N LEU A 14 -11.50 0.75 1.07
CA LEU A 14 -10.12 1.24 1.16
C LEU A 14 -10.00 2.72 1.56
N PHE A 15 -11.06 3.52 1.38
CA PHE A 15 -11.06 4.96 1.66
C PHE A 15 -11.47 5.27 3.11
N ASP A 16 -12.04 4.29 3.80
CA ASP A 16 -12.48 4.41 5.20
C ASP A 16 -11.30 4.07 6.13
N THR A 17 -10.33 4.97 6.23
CA THR A 17 -9.04 4.71 6.91
C THR A 17 -9.07 4.95 8.43
N ALA A 18 -9.76 6.01 8.88
CA ALA A 18 -9.81 6.40 10.31
C ALA A 18 -11.00 5.80 11.06
N GLN A 19 -12.12 5.57 10.36
CA GLN A 19 -13.35 4.99 10.91
C GLN A 19 -13.77 3.85 9.99
N ARG A 20 -14.07 2.67 10.54
CA ARG A 20 -14.32 1.45 9.77
C ARG A 20 -15.68 0.80 10.05
N GLU A 21 -16.50 1.44 10.88
CA GLU A 21 -17.83 0.94 11.28
C GLU A 21 -18.94 1.37 10.30
N LYS A 22 -18.71 2.48 9.59
CA LYS A 22 -19.66 3.03 8.62
C LYS A 22 -18.94 3.30 7.31
N THR A 23 -19.68 3.30 6.22
CA THR A 23 -19.19 3.72 4.90
C THR A 23 -20.24 4.57 4.21
N THR A 24 -19.95 5.03 3.00
CA THR A 24 -20.91 5.72 2.14
C THR A 24 -21.06 4.98 0.83
N LEU A 25 -22.22 5.12 0.18
CA LEU A 25 -22.42 4.57 -1.16
C LEU A 25 -21.40 5.14 -2.16
N LEU A 26 -21.03 6.43 -2.01
CA LEU A 26 -19.96 7.02 -2.81
C LEU A 26 -18.62 6.29 -2.62
N SER A 27 -18.23 5.98 -1.38
CA SER A 27 -17.01 5.23 -1.09
C SER A 27 -17.03 3.84 -1.75
N GLN A 28 -18.18 3.15 -1.71
CA GLN A 28 -18.34 1.83 -2.34
C GLN A 28 -18.22 1.91 -3.86
N ILE A 29 -18.88 2.89 -4.49
CA ILE A 29 -18.78 3.13 -5.93
C ILE A 29 -17.34 3.47 -6.31
N ALA A 30 -16.67 4.34 -5.56
CA ALA A 30 -15.27 4.69 -5.78
C ALA A 30 -14.34 3.46 -5.67
N GLU A 31 -14.63 2.53 -4.75
CA GLU A 31 -13.85 1.29 -4.60
C GLU A 31 -14.02 0.37 -5.82
N VAL A 32 -15.22 0.32 -6.40
CA VAL A 32 -15.43 -0.39 -7.67
C VAL A 32 -14.62 0.25 -8.79
N TYR A 33 -14.65 1.59 -8.94
CA TYR A 33 -13.81 2.28 -9.92
C TYR A 33 -12.33 1.98 -9.70
N PHE A 34 -11.88 1.99 -8.45
CA PHE A 34 -10.51 1.65 -8.09
C PHE A 34 -10.15 0.22 -8.56
N ALA A 35 -11.01 -0.76 -8.26
CA ALA A 35 -10.80 -2.16 -8.66
C ALA A 35 -10.76 -2.35 -10.19
N VAL A 36 -11.65 -1.69 -10.93
CA VAL A 36 -11.73 -1.81 -12.40
C VAL A 36 -10.54 -1.13 -13.07
N THR A 37 -10.10 0.02 -12.58
CA THR A 37 -8.98 0.79 -13.17
C THR A 37 -7.60 0.34 -12.72
N GLY A 38 -7.53 -0.69 -11.86
CA GLY A 38 -6.28 -1.13 -11.25
C GLY A 38 -5.66 -0.12 -10.29
N GLY A 39 -6.46 0.84 -9.82
CA GLY A 39 -6.11 1.75 -8.74
C GLY A 39 -4.99 2.74 -9.04
N ALA A 40 -4.66 2.98 -10.30
CA ALA A 40 -3.45 3.70 -10.74
C ALA A 40 -2.12 3.03 -10.34
N PHE A 41 -2.15 1.81 -9.79
CA PHE A 41 -0.99 1.02 -9.38
C PHE A 41 -0.83 -0.25 -10.22
N GLN A 42 -1.48 -0.31 -11.39
CA GLN A 42 -1.44 -1.44 -12.32
C GLN A 42 -1.98 -2.77 -11.74
N TYR A 43 -2.92 -2.71 -10.79
CA TYR A 43 -3.59 -3.90 -10.25
C TYR A 43 -4.63 -4.45 -11.24
N PHE A 44 -4.14 -5.09 -12.28
CA PHE A 44 -4.95 -5.76 -13.29
C PHE A 44 -4.92 -7.27 -13.12
N TYR A 45 -5.86 -7.94 -13.78
CA TYR A 45 -6.02 -9.39 -13.71
C TYR A 45 -5.83 -10.01 -15.09
N PRO A 46 -4.61 -9.98 -15.67
CA PRO A 46 -4.36 -10.43 -17.04
C PRO A 46 -4.62 -11.93 -17.24
N ASP A 47 -4.49 -12.72 -16.17
CA ASP A 47 -4.72 -14.17 -16.21
C ASP A 47 -6.20 -14.55 -15.98
N ASP A 48 -7.08 -13.58 -15.69
CA ASP A 48 -8.49 -13.86 -15.46
C ASP A 48 -9.23 -14.10 -16.80
N PRO A 49 -10.07 -15.15 -16.93
CA PRO A 49 -10.71 -15.50 -18.20
C PRO A 49 -11.61 -14.42 -18.81
N ILE A 50 -12.12 -13.50 -17.99
CA ILE A 50 -12.97 -12.38 -18.42
C ILE A 50 -12.11 -11.14 -18.56
N LEU A 51 -11.39 -10.76 -17.49
CA LEU A 51 -10.68 -9.48 -17.44
C LEU A 51 -9.42 -9.47 -18.30
N GLY A 52 -8.74 -10.61 -18.45
CA GLY A 52 -7.54 -10.74 -19.28
C GLY A 52 -7.77 -10.50 -20.76
N LYS A 53 -9.04 -10.56 -21.21
CA LYS A 53 -9.45 -10.27 -22.59
C LYS A 53 -9.83 -8.80 -22.80
N LEU A 54 -9.80 -7.99 -21.75
CA LEU A 54 -10.29 -6.62 -21.76
C LEU A 54 -9.16 -5.65 -21.45
N ASN A 55 -9.13 -4.53 -22.16
CA ASN A 55 -8.38 -3.36 -21.72
C ASN A 55 -9.19 -2.69 -20.59
N GLN A 56 -8.91 -3.06 -19.34
CA GLN A 56 -9.69 -2.60 -18.18
C GLN A 56 -9.76 -1.06 -18.04
N PRO A 57 -8.69 -0.29 -18.29
CA PRO A 57 -8.79 1.17 -18.36
C PRO A 57 -9.79 1.65 -19.42
N LEU A 58 -9.69 1.14 -20.65
CA LEU A 58 -10.60 1.52 -21.75
C LEU A 58 -12.05 1.14 -21.42
N LEU A 59 -12.27 -0.05 -20.88
CA LEU A 59 -13.57 -0.51 -20.37
C LEU A 59 -14.20 0.50 -19.40
N CYS A 60 -13.41 1.01 -18.45
CA CYS A 60 -13.89 2.00 -17.48
C CYS A 60 -14.31 3.31 -18.17
N PHE A 61 -13.48 3.81 -19.10
CA PHE A 61 -13.79 5.03 -19.85
C PHE A 61 -15.05 4.89 -20.71
N GLU A 62 -15.19 3.79 -21.45
CA GLU A 62 -16.36 3.54 -22.30
C GLU A 62 -17.65 3.44 -21.49
N GLU A 63 -17.63 2.73 -20.36
CA GLU A 63 -18.80 2.62 -19.48
C GLU A 63 -19.15 3.98 -18.83
N ASN A 64 -18.17 4.79 -18.47
CA ASN A 64 -18.41 6.15 -17.96
C ASN A 64 -19.08 7.07 -18.99
N LEU A 65 -18.67 7.00 -20.26
CA LEU A 65 -19.32 7.77 -21.32
C LEU A 65 -20.79 7.37 -21.48
N LYS A 66 -21.10 6.08 -21.34
CA LYS A 66 -22.49 5.60 -21.39
C LYS A 66 -23.29 5.99 -20.15
N LEU A 67 -22.68 6.05 -18.97
CA LEU A 67 -23.35 6.50 -17.75
C LEU A 67 -23.85 7.95 -17.88
N ASN A 68 -23.17 8.79 -18.67
CA ASN A 68 -23.63 10.16 -18.95
C ASN A 68 -25.02 10.19 -19.61
N THR A 69 -25.36 9.21 -20.44
CA THR A 69 -26.71 9.10 -21.06
C THR A 69 -27.77 8.57 -20.08
N LYS A 70 -27.36 8.14 -18.88
CA LYS A 70 -28.20 7.55 -17.83
C LYS A 70 -28.30 8.47 -16.59
N ILE A 71 -28.05 9.78 -16.73
CA ILE A 71 -27.96 10.71 -15.60
C ILE A 71 -29.19 10.71 -14.68
N ASP A 72 -30.40 10.58 -15.23
CA ASP A 72 -31.62 10.55 -14.41
C ASP A 72 -31.81 9.25 -13.64
N LYS A 73 -31.20 8.15 -14.12
CA LYS A 73 -31.13 6.89 -13.38
C LYS A 73 -30.07 6.97 -12.29
N LEU A 74 -28.92 7.61 -12.56
CA LEU A 74 -27.86 7.84 -11.57
C LEU A 74 -28.37 8.60 -10.33
N LYS A 75 -29.24 9.60 -10.53
CA LYS A 75 -29.86 10.35 -9.42
C LYS A 75 -30.71 9.49 -8.47
N LYS A 76 -31.14 8.30 -8.92
CA LYS A 76 -32.02 7.37 -8.19
C LYS A 76 -31.27 6.18 -7.57
N VAL A 77 -29.96 6.10 -7.74
CA VAL A 77 -29.14 5.01 -7.18
C VAL A 77 -29.12 5.12 -5.65
N ASN A 78 -29.52 4.04 -4.98
CA ASN A 78 -29.59 3.95 -3.51
C ASN A 78 -28.73 2.83 -2.93
N SER A 79 -28.15 1.99 -3.78
CA SER A 79 -27.29 0.88 -3.40
C SER A 79 -26.18 0.66 -4.43
N LEU A 80 -25.15 -0.07 -4.05
CA LEU A 80 -24.11 -0.48 -4.99
C LEU A 80 -24.69 -1.36 -6.11
N GLU A 81 -25.68 -2.19 -5.80
CA GLU A 81 -26.35 -3.03 -6.79
C GLU A 81 -27.09 -2.20 -7.85
N ASP A 82 -27.78 -1.13 -7.43
CA ASP A 82 -28.45 -0.21 -8.36
C ASP A 82 -27.44 0.45 -9.31
N PHE A 83 -26.28 0.85 -8.78
CA PHE A 83 -25.20 1.39 -9.60
C PHE A 83 -24.68 0.36 -10.60
N MET A 84 -24.39 -0.86 -10.16
CA MET A 84 -23.89 -1.94 -11.00
C MET A 84 -24.86 -2.34 -12.11
N LYS A 85 -26.18 -2.19 -11.90
CA LYS A 85 -27.21 -2.38 -12.95
C LYS A 85 -27.16 -1.34 -14.07
N LEU A 86 -26.50 -0.19 -13.86
CA LEU A 86 -26.32 0.84 -14.88
C LEU A 86 -25.10 0.60 -15.78
N ILE A 87 -24.23 -0.34 -15.42
CA ILE A 87 -23.04 -0.72 -16.20
C ILE A 87 -23.42 -1.80 -17.21
N ASP A 88 -23.17 -1.58 -18.50
CA ASP A 88 -23.51 -2.55 -19.54
C ASP A 88 -22.64 -3.81 -19.42
N LYS A 89 -21.34 -3.60 -19.15
CA LYS A 89 -20.36 -4.67 -18.91
C LYS A 89 -20.29 -5.05 -17.42
N ARG A 90 -21.45 -5.14 -16.76
CA ARG A 90 -21.58 -5.43 -15.33
C ARG A 90 -20.77 -6.64 -14.86
N GLU A 91 -20.76 -7.73 -15.64
CA GLU A 91 -20.04 -8.95 -15.30
C GLU A 91 -18.54 -8.70 -15.10
N ALA A 92 -17.90 -7.97 -16.02
CA ALA A 92 -16.50 -7.61 -15.92
C ALA A 92 -16.23 -6.70 -14.71
N TRP A 93 -17.07 -5.69 -14.49
CA TRP A 93 -16.91 -4.80 -13.32
C TRP A 93 -17.06 -5.56 -12.00
N GLN A 94 -18.06 -6.43 -11.90
CA GLN A 94 -18.29 -7.25 -10.72
C GLN A 94 -17.11 -8.20 -10.49
N ARG A 95 -16.62 -8.84 -11.55
CA ARG A 95 -15.45 -9.73 -11.48
C ARG A 95 -14.20 -9.01 -10.96
N ALA A 96 -13.92 -7.81 -11.47
CA ALA A 96 -12.79 -7.01 -11.00
C ALA A 96 -12.93 -6.63 -9.52
N TYR A 97 -14.15 -6.24 -9.11
CA TYR A 97 -14.44 -5.88 -7.73
C TYR A 97 -14.30 -7.08 -6.78
N ASP A 98 -14.85 -8.24 -7.13
CA ASP A 98 -14.78 -9.45 -6.31
C ASP A 98 -13.33 -9.93 -6.13
N LEU A 99 -12.54 -9.93 -7.21
CA LEU A 99 -11.12 -10.26 -7.16
C LEU A 99 -10.35 -9.28 -6.28
N PHE A 100 -10.65 -7.98 -6.38
CA PHE A 100 -10.07 -6.96 -5.52
C PHE A 100 -10.40 -7.20 -4.05
N LYS A 101 -11.67 -7.45 -3.70
CA LYS A 101 -12.07 -7.70 -2.31
C LYS A 101 -11.45 -8.98 -1.76
N ARG A 102 -11.35 -10.04 -2.57
CA ARG A 102 -10.67 -11.28 -2.18
C ARG A 102 -9.19 -11.03 -1.90
N ASN A 103 -8.47 -10.40 -2.84
CA ASN A 103 -7.05 -10.07 -2.67
C ASN A 103 -6.84 -9.16 -1.45
N TRP A 104 -7.69 -8.15 -1.27
CA TRP A 104 -7.66 -7.29 -0.10
C TRP A 104 -7.77 -8.09 1.21
N SER A 105 -8.77 -8.96 1.31
CA SER A 105 -8.98 -9.82 2.48
C SER A 105 -7.79 -10.75 2.73
N ASP A 106 -7.23 -11.34 1.68
CA ASP A 106 -6.08 -12.23 1.77
C ASP A 106 -4.83 -11.50 2.26
N VAL A 107 -4.60 -10.27 1.78
CA VAL A 107 -3.47 -9.43 2.20
C VAL A 107 -3.63 -9.02 3.66
N VAL A 108 -4.82 -8.59 4.08
CA VAL A 108 -5.12 -8.25 5.49
C VAL A 108 -4.79 -9.44 6.40
N LYS A 109 -5.29 -10.63 6.06
CA LYS A 109 -5.03 -11.85 6.84
C LYS A 109 -3.54 -12.20 6.87
N LYS A 110 -2.83 -12.10 5.74
CA LYS A 110 -1.38 -12.36 5.70
C LYS A 110 -0.62 -11.36 6.56
N MET A 111 -0.98 -10.08 6.55
CA MET A 111 -0.31 -9.05 7.35
C MET A 111 -0.45 -9.25 8.85
N GLU A 112 -1.38 -10.09 9.33
CA GLU A 112 -1.42 -10.48 10.74
C GLU A 112 -0.10 -11.13 11.21
N THR A 113 0.63 -11.79 10.29
CA THR A 113 1.93 -12.42 10.58
C THR A 113 3.08 -11.42 10.72
N ALA A 114 2.83 -10.12 10.56
CA ALA A 114 3.84 -9.10 10.83
C ALA A 114 4.33 -9.23 12.29
N VAL A 115 5.64 -9.31 12.47
CA VAL A 115 6.28 -9.55 13.77
C VAL A 115 6.86 -8.23 14.33
N PRO A 116 6.70 -7.95 15.62
CA PRO A 116 7.44 -6.85 16.24
C PRO A 116 8.92 -7.21 16.31
N ILE A 117 9.80 -6.31 15.87
CA ILE A 117 11.25 -6.53 15.85
C ILE A 117 12.03 -5.60 16.78
N GLY A 118 11.36 -4.58 17.34
CA GLY A 118 11.96 -3.63 18.27
C GLY A 118 11.14 -2.35 18.39
N ARG A 119 11.71 -1.35 19.06
CA ARG A 119 11.13 -0.01 19.19
C ARG A 119 12.18 1.04 18.82
N ALA A 120 11.73 2.12 18.22
CA ALA A 120 12.54 3.33 18.04
C ALA A 120 11.68 4.58 18.19
N ASN A 121 12.20 5.59 18.89
CA ASN A 121 11.49 6.83 19.18
C ASN A 121 10.06 6.58 19.74
N ASP A 122 9.95 5.64 20.68
CA ASP A 122 8.70 5.16 21.27
C ASP A 122 7.66 4.54 20.31
N ALA A 123 8.02 4.25 19.05
CA ALA A 123 7.15 3.54 18.11
C ALA A 123 7.59 2.07 17.99
N THR A 124 6.62 1.14 18.02
CA THR A 124 6.88 -0.29 17.76
C THR A 124 7.15 -0.51 16.27
N ILE A 125 8.24 -1.20 15.95
CA ILE A 125 8.63 -1.52 14.57
C ILE A 125 8.20 -2.95 14.25
N TYR A 126 7.38 -3.08 13.22
CA TYR A 126 6.89 -4.34 12.68
C TYR A 126 7.61 -4.70 11.38
N LEU A 127 7.92 -5.97 11.20
CA LEU A 127 8.46 -6.52 9.95
C LEU A 127 7.43 -7.46 9.32
N PHE A 128 7.20 -7.29 8.02
CA PHE A 128 6.40 -8.18 7.21
C PHE A 128 7.15 -8.51 5.92
N VAL A 129 7.21 -9.79 5.55
CA VAL A 129 7.88 -10.25 4.33
C VAL A 129 6.93 -11.13 3.54
N SER A 130 6.84 -10.90 2.23
CA SER A 130 5.98 -11.66 1.32
C SER A 130 6.61 -11.85 -0.06
N ASP A 131 6.07 -12.80 -0.82
CA ASP A 131 6.41 -13.02 -2.23
C ASP A 131 5.20 -12.71 -3.10
N LYS A 132 5.36 -11.80 -4.06
CA LYS A 132 4.38 -11.47 -5.11
C LYS A 132 2.98 -11.15 -4.57
N LEU A 133 2.91 -10.54 -3.39
CA LEU A 133 1.64 -10.23 -2.76
C LEU A 133 1.21 -8.80 -3.18
N PRO A 134 0.08 -8.64 -3.90
CA PRO A 134 -0.37 -7.33 -4.36
C PRO A 134 -0.95 -6.48 -3.20
N LEU A 135 -1.25 -5.20 -3.47
CA LEU A 135 -1.95 -4.27 -2.56
C LEU A 135 -1.24 -3.92 -1.23
N ILE A 136 -0.04 -4.45 -0.98
CA ILE A 136 0.71 -4.25 0.29
C ILE A 136 0.78 -2.79 0.72
N PRO A 137 1.17 -1.81 -0.14
CA PRO A 137 1.31 -0.44 0.33
C PRO A 137 0.00 0.17 0.84
N MET A 138 -1.15 -0.28 0.34
CA MET A 138 -2.45 0.24 0.75
C MET A 138 -2.95 -0.45 2.01
N VAL A 139 -2.89 -1.78 2.02
CA VAL A 139 -3.36 -2.59 3.16
C VAL A 139 -2.46 -2.36 4.37
N GLY A 140 -1.17 -2.14 4.17
CA GLY A 140 -0.18 -1.97 5.23
C GLY A 140 -0.49 -0.87 6.23
N GLY A 141 -1.05 0.25 5.77
CA GLY A 141 -1.43 1.35 6.68
C GLY A 141 -2.59 0.97 7.60
N ILE A 142 -3.59 0.28 7.05
CA ILE A 142 -4.78 -0.18 7.78
C ILE A 142 -4.39 -1.31 8.75
N ALA A 143 -3.63 -2.30 8.26
CA ALA A 143 -3.15 -3.41 9.06
C ALA A 143 -2.28 -2.92 10.24
N LEU A 144 -1.40 -1.94 10.00
CA LEU A 144 -0.61 -1.31 11.07
C LEU A 144 -1.50 -0.63 12.12
N ALA A 145 -2.48 0.18 11.69
CA ALA A 145 -3.38 0.88 12.61
C ALA A 145 -4.20 -0.09 13.48
N GLU A 146 -4.72 -1.16 12.88
CA GLU A 146 -5.44 -2.22 13.60
C GLU A 146 -4.51 -2.97 14.58
N LYS A 147 -3.27 -3.26 14.17
CA LYS A 147 -2.29 -3.97 15.01
C LYS A 147 -1.82 -3.14 16.20
N VAL A 148 -1.48 -1.87 16.00
CA VAL A 148 -1.12 -0.92 17.08
C VAL A 148 -2.27 -0.79 18.09
N LYS A 149 -3.51 -0.68 17.61
CA LYS A 149 -4.70 -0.64 18.47
C LYS A 149 -4.87 -1.93 19.26
N LYS A 150 -4.77 -3.10 18.59
CA LYS A 150 -4.93 -4.42 19.21
C LYS A 150 -3.87 -4.70 20.29
N ASN A 151 -2.64 -4.25 20.06
CA ASN A 151 -1.51 -4.49 20.96
C ASN A 151 -1.28 -3.38 21.99
N ALA A 152 -2.08 -2.30 21.96
CA ALA A 152 -1.93 -1.13 22.81
C ALA A 152 -0.52 -0.48 22.75
N ASP A 153 0.12 -0.49 21.57
CA ASP A 153 1.48 0.04 21.38
C ASP A 153 1.57 1.57 21.40
N GLY A 154 0.43 2.25 21.29
CA GLY A 154 0.33 3.69 21.07
C GLY A 154 0.65 4.09 19.63
N GLU A 155 1.88 3.86 19.18
CA GLU A 155 2.35 4.20 17.83
C GLU A 155 3.21 3.07 17.23
N GLY A 156 3.27 3.01 15.90
CA GLY A 156 4.10 2.02 15.22
C GLY A 156 4.51 2.38 13.81
N MET A 157 5.47 1.61 13.30
CA MET A 157 5.91 1.56 11.92
C MET A 157 5.82 0.10 11.45
N ILE A 158 5.44 -0.12 10.20
CA ILE A 158 5.59 -1.43 9.53
C ILE A 158 6.55 -1.30 8.35
N PHE A 159 7.54 -2.17 8.31
CA PHE A 159 8.46 -2.36 7.19
C PHE A 159 8.04 -3.61 6.44
N MET A 160 7.58 -3.43 5.20
CA MET A 160 7.04 -4.50 4.37
C MET A 160 7.99 -4.77 3.21
N ILE A 161 8.45 -6.02 3.08
CA ILE A 161 9.33 -6.47 2.01
C ILE A 161 8.53 -7.37 1.09
N ASN A 162 8.47 -7.03 -0.19
CA ASN A 162 7.79 -7.83 -1.19
C ASN A 162 8.66 -8.05 -2.42
N THR A 163 8.65 -9.26 -2.94
CA THR A 163 9.10 -9.51 -4.32
C THR A 163 8.01 -9.11 -5.29
N GLU A 164 8.36 -8.40 -6.35
CA GLU A 164 7.42 -8.00 -7.42
C GLU A 164 7.91 -8.48 -8.78
N ILE A 165 6.98 -8.80 -9.67
CA ILE A 165 7.27 -9.02 -11.08
C ILE A 165 7.22 -7.65 -11.77
N THR A 166 8.32 -7.26 -12.41
CA THR A 166 8.43 -6.00 -13.12
C THR A 166 7.67 -6.05 -14.44
N SER A 167 7.50 -4.89 -15.09
CA SER A 167 6.95 -4.79 -16.45
C SER A 167 7.72 -5.59 -17.50
N GLN A 168 8.97 -5.98 -17.21
CA GLN A 168 9.81 -6.81 -18.09
C GLN A 168 9.81 -8.30 -17.69
N GLY A 169 8.94 -8.71 -16.76
CA GLY A 169 8.90 -10.08 -16.27
C GLY A 169 10.07 -10.47 -15.36
N LYS A 170 10.88 -9.51 -14.92
CA LYS A 170 12.01 -9.74 -13.99
C LYS A 170 11.52 -9.64 -12.54
N LEU A 171 12.31 -10.15 -11.60
CA LEU A 171 12.06 -9.96 -10.17
C LEU A 171 12.70 -8.67 -9.69
N GLY A 172 11.90 -7.83 -9.05
CA GLY A 172 12.35 -6.68 -8.25
C GLY A 172 11.97 -6.87 -6.79
N THR A 173 12.59 -6.09 -5.90
CA THR A 173 12.20 -6.00 -4.49
C THR A 173 11.59 -4.64 -4.21
N HIS A 174 10.47 -4.64 -3.49
CA HIS A 174 9.76 -3.46 -3.04
C HIS A 174 9.75 -3.43 -1.52
N PHE A 175 10.40 -2.40 -0.96
CA PHE A 175 10.25 -2.01 0.44
C PHE A 175 9.13 -0.98 0.53
N SER A 176 8.07 -1.30 1.24
CA SER A 176 6.97 -0.37 1.50
C SER A 176 6.85 -0.14 2.99
N LEU A 177 6.89 1.12 3.40
CA LEU A 177 6.85 1.49 4.81
C LEU A 177 5.62 2.36 5.09
N ARG A 178 5.01 2.11 6.24
CA ARG A 178 3.91 2.91 6.80
C ARG A 178 4.17 3.20 8.27
N ALA A 179 3.76 4.36 8.75
CA ALA A 179 3.81 4.73 10.17
C ALA A 179 2.51 5.38 10.62
N THR A 180 2.19 5.24 11.92
CA THR A 180 1.01 5.87 12.52
C THR A 180 1.29 7.31 12.99
N SER A 181 2.55 7.70 13.13
CA SER A 181 2.99 9.03 13.58
C SER A 181 4.22 9.50 12.80
N ASP A 182 4.65 10.75 13.06
CA ASP A 182 5.83 11.34 12.42
C ASP A 182 7.13 11.10 13.20
N LYS A 183 7.09 10.28 14.26
CA LYS A 183 8.25 9.99 15.12
C LYS A 183 9.36 9.25 14.39
N ILE A 184 9.01 8.44 13.39
CA ILE A 184 9.96 7.81 12.46
C ILE A 184 9.55 8.22 11.05
N HIS A 185 10.36 9.03 10.38
CA HIS A 185 10.11 9.47 9.02
C HIS A 185 10.44 8.36 8.01
N VAL A 186 9.45 7.56 7.65
CA VAL A 186 9.66 6.37 6.80
C VAL A 186 10.16 6.70 5.39
N GLY A 187 9.76 7.85 4.83
CA GLY A 187 10.27 8.31 3.54
C GLY A 187 11.80 8.50 3.49
N LYS A 188 12.41 8.93 4.60
CA LYS A 188 13.88 9.10 4.69
C LYS A 188 14.59 7.74 4.72
N ILE A 189 14.02 6.75 5.44
CA ILE A 189 14.54 5.37 5.42
C ILE A 189 14.55 4.83 3.98
N CYS A 190 13.46 5.03 3.24
CA CYS A 190 13.38 4.61 1.85
C CYS A 190 14.36 5.34 0.93
N GLN A 191 14.58 6.66 1.16
CA GLN A 191 15.57 7.44 0.44
C GLN A 191 17.00 6.94 0.73
N ALA A 192 17.33 6.69 2.00
CA ALA A 192 18.62 6.14 2.40
C ALA A 192 18.85 4.73 1.81
N SER A 193 17.81 3.90 1.77
CA SER A 193 17.87 2.58 1.13
C SER A 193 18.19 2.68 -0.35
N ALA A 194 17.47 3.52 -1.10
CA ALA A 194 17.72 3.71 -2.52
C ALA A 194 19.09 4.31 -2.81
N ALA A 195 19.57 5.25 -1.99
CA ALA A 195 20.91 5.84 -2.15
C ALA A 195 22.00 4.77 -2.02
N ARG A 196 21.97 3.97 -0.95
CA ARG A 196 22.95 2.90 -0.71
C ARG A 196 22.91 1.80 -1.76
N LEU A 197 21.72 1.42 -2.24
CA LEU A 197 21.61 0.46 -3.33
C LEU A 197 22.15 1.05 -4.64
N ASN A 198 21.94 2.34 -4.90
CA ASN A 198 22.50 3.01 -6.07
C ASN A 198 24.03 3.15 -6.01
N GLU A 199 24.63 3.27 -4.83
CA GLU A 199 26.10 3.27 -4.69
C GLU A 199 26.73 1.95 -5.18
N VAL A 200 26.01 0.83 -5.04
CA VAL A 200 26.50 -0.50 -5.43
C VAL A 200 26.12 -0.85 -6.87
N PHE A 201 24.88 -0.57 -7.27
CA PHE A 201 24.31 -1.05 -8.54
C PHE A 201 24.24 0.02 -9.62
N ASN A 202 24.50 1.29 -9.28
CA ASN A 202 24.57 2.44 -10.19
C ASN A 202 23.41 2.51 -11.21
N ASN A 203 22.17 2.42 -10.72
CA ASN A 203 20.99 2.37 -11.57
C ASN A 203 19.86 3.30 -11.05
N PRO A 204 20.09 4.62 -11.05
CA PRO A 204 19.19 5.59 -10.40
C PRO A 204 17.80 5.71 -11.06
N THR A 205 17.65 5.21 -12.30
CA THR A 205 16.36 5.18 -13.00
C THR A 205 15.48 4.01 -12.59
N GLU A 206 16.08 2.91 -12.12
CA GLU A 206 15.38 1.69 -11.73
C GLU A 206 15.34 1.48 -10.21
N ILE A 207 16.28 2.07 -9.48
CA ILE A 207 16.31 2.10 -8.01
C ILE A 207 15.84 3.46 -7.54
N SER A 208 14.58 3.53 -7.10
CA SER A 208 13.97 4.73 -6.55
C SER A 208 13.62 4.53 -5.09
N GLY A 209 13.67 5.60 -4.29
CA GLY A 209 13.19 5.56 -2.92
C GLY A 209 12.94 6.94 -2.34
N GLY A 210 11.93 7.02 -1.47
CA GLY A 210 11.52 8.27 -0.84
C GLY A 210 10.11 8.19 -0.29
N GLY A 211 9.52 9.36 -0.03
CA GLY A 211 8.14 9.51 0.39
C GLY A 211 7.96 10.51 1.52
N HIS A 212 6.84 10.40 2.20
CA HIS A 212 6.42 11.27 3.30
C HIS A 212 6.76 10.67 4.67
N PRO A 213 6.58 11.42 5.78
CA PRO A 213 6.83 10.92 7.12
C PRO A 213 6.14 9.59 7.45
N ARG A 214 4.89 9.40 6.97
CA ARG A 214 4.05 8.22 7.31
C ARG A 214 3.90 7.19 6.20
N ALA A 215 4.42 7.49 5.00
CA ALA A 215 4.29 6.62 3.84
C ALA A 215 5.50 6.78 2.94
N GLY A 216 6.26 5.70 2.77
CA GLY A 216 7.44 5.66 1.93
C GLY A 216 7.55 4.36 1.16
N GLU A 217 8.30 4.39 0.07
CA GLU A 217 8.64 3.20 -0.70
C GLU A 217 10.05 3.28 -1.26
N CYS A 218 10.70 2.13 -1.40
CA CYS A 218 11.90 1.94 -2.20
C CYS A 218 11.72 0.71 -3.08
N ARG A 219 12.06 0.82 -4.36
CA ARG A 219 11.88 -0.24 -5.36
C ARG A 219 13.17 -0.44 -6.14
N THR A 220 13.53 -1.70 -6.41
CA THR A 220 14.71 -2.05 -7.23
C THR A 220 14.39 -2.41 -8.69
N ARG A 221 13.11 -2.35 -9.07
CA ARG A 221 12.56 -2.58 -10.44
C ARG A 221 13.44 -3.52 -11.30
N ASN A 222 13.91 -3.06 -12.46
CA ASN A 222 14.74 -3.85 -13.38
C ASN A 222 16.24 -3.67 -13.14
N ALA A 223 16.65 -3.16 -11.97
CA ALA A 223 18.04 -2.78 -11.70
C ALA A 223 19.03 -3.95 -11.58
N GLY A 224 18.54 -5.20 -11.63
CA GLY A 224 19.38 -6.39 -11.50
C GLY A 224 19.83 -6.67 -10.07
N VAL A 225 19.28 -5.97 -9.07
CA VAL A 225 19.54 -6.24 -7.64
C VAL A 225 18.96 -7.61 -7.29
N PRO A 226 19.79 -8.61 -6.90
CA PRO A 226 19.26 -9.91 -6.50
C PRO A 226 18.41 -9.78 -5.23
N HIS A 227 17.29 -10.50 -5.17
CA HIS A 227 16.36 -10.40 -4.05
C HIS A 227 17.03 -10.65 -2.69
N GLY A 228 17.93 -11.64 -2.59
CA GLY A 228 18.67 -11.90 -1.35
C GLY A 228 19.56 -10.73 -0.90
N ILE A 229 20.16 -9.99 -1.85
CA ILE A 229 20.96 -8.80 -1.54
C ILE A 229 20.05 -7.66 -1.06
N ALA A 230 18.92 -7.44 -1.73
CA ALA A 230 17.94 -6.46 -1.30
C ALA A 230 17.41 -6.79 0.11
N LEU A 231 17.06 -8.05 0.37
CA LEU A 231 16.60 -8.51 1.69
C LEU A 231 17.65 -8.24 2.77
N TYR A 232 18.90 -8.67 2.56
CA TYR A 232 20.00 -8.42 3.50
C TYR A 232 20.18 -6.91 3.77
N HIS A 233 20.11 -6.09 2.72
CA HIS A 233 20.18 -4.64 2.82
C HIS A 233 19.04 -4.05 3.67
N GLY A 234 17.79 -4.44 3.40
CA GLY A 234 16.63 -3.97 4.15
C GLY A 234 16.67 -4.38 5.63
N ILE A 235 17.05 -5.61 5.94
CA ILE A 235 17.24 -6.08 7.32
C ILE A 235 18.39 -5.34 8.01
N SER A 236 19.49 -5.08 7.30
CA SER A 236 20.63 -4.33 7.85
C SER A 236 20.27 -2.89 8.20
N LEU A 237 19.42 -2.25 7.39
CA LEU A 237 18.87 -0.92 7.70
C LEU A 237 18.05 -0.91 8.99
N LEU A 238 17.17 -1.91 9.16
CA LEU A 238 16.35 -2.05 10.37
C LEU A 238 17.23 -2.33 11.60
N ARG A 239 18.25 -3.17 11.45
CA ARG A 239 19.21 -3.44 12.52
C ARG A 239 19.96 -2.17 12.92
N GLU A 240 20.47 -1.41 11.96
CA GLU A 240 21.17 -0.15 12.21
C GLU A 240 20.28 0.87 12.93
N LEU A 241 19.01 1.00 12.53
CA LEU A 241 18.03 1.86 13.20
C LEU A 241 17.86 1.49 14.68
N LEU A 242 17.72 0.19 14.97
CA LEU A 242 17.57 -0.32 16.34
C LEU A 242 18.84 -0.19 17.17
N GLU A 243 20.00 -0.44 16.57
CA GLU A 243 21.31 -0.26 17.21
C GLU A 243 21.56 1.21 17.56
N LEU A 244 21.21 2.14 16.68
CA LEU A 244 21.27 3.58 16.97
C LEU A 244 20.35 3.93 18.13
N GLU A 245 19.10 3.48 18.11
CA GLU A 245 18.16 3.75 19.18
C GLU A 245 18.67 3.24 20.55
N ALA A 246 19.22 2.03 20.60
CA ALA A 246 19.71 1.42 21.84
C ALA A 246 20.81 2.25 22.53
N LYS A 247 21.56 3.05 21.77
CA LYS A 247 22.63 3.93 22.28
C LYS A 247 22.27 5.42 22.24
N ARG A 248 20.99 5.78 22.17
CA ARG A 248 20.51 7.18 22.02
C ARG A 248 21.11 8.13 23.06
N SER A 249 21.24 7.70 24.31
CA SER A 249 21.80 8.52 25.40
C SER A 249 23.28 8.88 25.24
N SER A 250 24.00 8.20 24.34
CA SER A 250 25.42 8.38 24.09
C SER A 250 25.72 8.66 22.62
N TRP A 251 24.77 9.25 21.89
CA TRP A 251 24.98 9.60 20.48
C TRP A 251 26.11 10.59 20.28
N THR A 252 27.06 10.20 19.43
CA THR A 252 28.01 11.13 18.81
C THR A 252 27.31 12.00 17.76
N ASP A 253 27.98 13.04 17.26
CA ASP A 253 27.42 13.85 16.17
C ASP A 253 27.25 13.05 14.87
N SER A 254 28.12 12.05 14.65
CA SER A 254 27.96 11.09 13.55
C SER A 254 26.68 10.25 13.72
N ASP A 255 26.41 9.77 14.94
CA ASP A 255 25.19 9.01 15.24
C ASP A 255 23.93 9.86 15.04
N LYS A 256 23.94 11.13 15.45
CA LYS A 256 22.81 12.06 15.22
C LYS A 256 22.55 12.26 13.74
N LYS A 257 23.60 12.52 12.95
CA LYS A 257 23.48 12.67 11.49
C LYS A 257 22.87 11.40 10.90
N ARG A 258 23.34 10.24 11.34
CA ARG A 258 22.84 8.96 10.85
C ARG A 258 21.40 8.67 11.27
N ALA A 259 21.03 8.99 12.49
CA ALA A 259 19.65 8.89 12.99
C ALA A 259 18.70 9.74 12.12
N VAL A 260 19.10 10.98 11.78
CA VAL A 260 18.34 11.87 10.90
C VAL A 260 18.18 11.29 9.48
N GLU A 261 19.22 10.68 8.93
CA GLU A 261 19.16 9.97 7.63
C GLU A 261 18.20 8.78 7.68
N LEU A 262 18.15 8.07 8.80
CA LEU A 262 17.23 6.96 9.06
C LEU A 262 15.87 7.41 9.63
N GLY A 263 15.57 8.71 9.57
CA GLY A 263 14.24 9.24 9.87
C GLY A 263 13.92 9.39 11.35
N ILE A 264 14.87 9.21 12.26
CA ILE A 264 14.69 9.59 13.67
C ILE A 264 15.03 11.08 13.84
N ALA A 265 14.13 11.85 14.46
CA ALA A 265 14.43 13.22 14.83
C ALA A 265 15.46 13.26 15.97
N SER A 266 16.45 14.15 15.84
CA SER A 266 17.48 14.42 16.86
C SER A 266 16.91 15.16 18.06
#